data_AF-A0A9Q9BHH6-F1
#
_entry.id   AF-A0A9Q9BHH6-F1
#
_cell.length_a   1.000
_cell.length_b   1.000
_cell.length_c   1.000
_cell.angle_alpha   90.00
_cell.angle_beta   90.00
_cell.angle_gamma   90.00
#
_symmetry.space_group_name_H-M   'P 1'
#
loop_
_entity.id
_entity.type
_entity.pdbx_description
1 polymer ?
#
loop_
_entity_poly.entity_id
_entity_poly.type
_entity_poly.pdbx_seq_one_letter_code
_entity_poly.pdbx_strand_id
1 'polypeptide(L)' 'MPQISLYVKESHFEKIEKAAKNANKSISSWVLEKILPQIEPSYSKEFIDLFGSIDDKTFKRPEQPKWEDDSLREFL' A
#
# COMPACT_ATOMS: atom_id res chain seq x y z
N MET A 1 16.44 15.04 5.34
CA MET A 1 16.16 13.73 4.74
C MET A 1 16.19 12.69 5.84
N PRO A 2 15.14 11.87 6.01
CA PRO A 2 15.18 10.76 6.95
C PRO A 2 16.21 9.70 6.49
N GLN A 3 16.92 9.09 7.42
CA GLN A 3 17.92 8.05 7.16
C GLN A 3 17.54 6.77 7.93
N ILE A 4 17.76 5.62 7.29
CA ILE A 4 17.50 4.28 7.87
C ILE A 4 18.82 3.52 7.91
N SER A 5 19.13 2.91 9.06
CA SER A 5 20.25 1.99 9.23
C SER A 5 19.73 0.57 9.39
N LEU A 6 20.22 -0.37 8.57
CA LEU A 6 19.81 -1.77 8.59
C LEU A 6 20.97 -2.65 9.06
N TYR A 7 20.75 -3.45 10.11
CA TYR A 7 21.71 -4.43 10.58
C TYR A 7 21.49 -5.76 9.87
N VAL A 8 22.51 -6.22 9.13
CA VAL A 8 22.49 -7.50 8.41
C VAL A 8 23.75 -8.29 8.71
N LYS A 9 23.69 -9.60 8.53
CA LYS A 9 24.89 -10.45 8.56
C LYS A 9 25.77 -10.11 7.36
N GLU A 10 27.08 -10.25 7.51
CA GLU A 10 28.05 -10.03 6.42
C GLU A 10 27.72 -10.86 5.17
N SER A 11 27.39 -12.14 5.36
CA SER A 11 26.97 -13.03 4.26
C SER A 11 25.67 -12.62 3.56
N HIS A 12 24.83 -11.78 4.19
CA HIS A 12 23.66 -11.18 3.56
C HIS A 12 24.02 -9.87 2.87
N PHE A 13 24.93 -9.09 3.44
CA PHE A 13 25.42 -7.85 2.82
C PHE A 13 26.07 -8.12 1.46
N GLU A 14 26.93 -9.13 1.35
CA GLU A 14 27.56 -9.53 0.08
C GLU A 14 26.52 -9.89 -1.00
N LYS A 15 25.45 -10.58 -0.61
CA LYS A 15 24.35 -10.94 -1.52
C LYS A 15 23.59 -9.71 -2.00
N ILE A 16 23.35 -8.75 -1.11
CA ILE A 16 22.69 -7.48 -1.43
C ILE A 16 23.57 -6.67 -2.39
N GLU A 17 24.87 -6.55 -2.10
CA GLU A 17 25.81 -5.82 -2.95
C GLU A 17 25.87 -6.42 -4.36
N LYS A 18 25.99 -7.75 -4.46
CA LYS A 18 25.99 -8.45 -5.74
C LYS A 18 24.68 -8.25 -6.50
N ALA A 19 23.54 -8.31 -5.82
CA ALA A 19 22.24 -8.09 -6.44
C ALA A 19 22.05 -6.65 -6.94
N ALA A 20 22.50 -5.65 -6.16
CA ALA A 20 22.47 -4.24 -6.54
C ALA A 20 23.38 -3.99 -7.77
N LYS A 21 24.59 -4.56 -7.76
CA LYS A 21 25.53 -4.50 -8.89
C LYS A 21 24.95 -5.13 -10.16
N ASN A 22 24.34 -6.31 -10.05
CA ASN A 22 23.68 -6.97 -11.18
C ASN A 22 22.51 -6.16 -11.74
N ALA A 23 21.83 -5.38 -10.90
CA ALA A 23 20.77 -4.47 -11.30
C ALA A 23 21.26 -3.10 -11.78
N ASN A 24 22.59 -2.86 -11.79
CA ASN A 24 23.23 -1.57 -12.07
C ASN A 24 22.67 -0.42 -11.21
N LYS A 25 22.44 -0.68 -9.92
CA LYS A 25 21.91 0.29 -8.94
C LYS A 25 22.83 0.40 -7.73
N SER A 26 22.73 1.53 -7.01
CA SER A 26 23.36 1.64 -5.69
C SER A 26 22.70 0.69 -4.69
N ILE A 27 23.43 0.29 -3.65
CA ILE A 27 22.90 -0.56 -2.58
C ILE A 27 21.65 0.07 -1.97
N SER A 28 21.69 1.37 -1.66
CA SER A 28 20.55 2.08 -1.06
C SER A 28 19.33 2.10 -1.96
N SER A 29 19.48 2.41 -3.25
CA SER A 29 18.37 2.41 -4.21
C SER A 29 17.78 1.01 -4.38
N TRP A 30 18.63 -0.01 -4.50
CA TRP A 30 18.18 -1.39 -4.64
C TRP A 30 17.43 -1.87 -3.38
N VAL A 31 17.94 -1.56 -2.19
CA VAL A 31 17.27 -1.92 -0.92
C VAL A 31 15.93 -1.21 -0.77
N LEU A 32 15.85 0.09 -1.08
CA LEU A 32 14.59 0.85 -1.03
C LEU A 32 13.53 0.26 -1.96
N GLU A 33 13.88 -0.13 -3.18
CA GLU A 33 12.96 -0.79 -4.12
C GLU A 33 12.43 -2.13 -3.62
N LYS A 34 13.12 -2.80 -2.69
CA LYS A 34 12.64 -4.04 -2.07
C LYS A 34 11.79 -3.80 -0.84
N ILE A 35 12.05 -2.73 -0.09
CA ILE A 35 11.35 -2.42 1.15
C ILE A 35 10.05 -1.65 0.89
N LEU A 36 10.07 -0.63 0.02
CA LEU A 36 8.91 0.24 -0.21
C LEU A 36 7.63 -0.53 -0.61
N PRO A 37 7.67 -1.52 -1.52
CA PRO A 37 6.47 -2.28 -1.89
C PRO A 37 5.87 -3.14 -0.76
N GLN A 38 6.61 -3.36 0.34
CA GLN A 38 6.11 -4.08 1.52
C GLN A 38 5.36 -3.16 2.49
N ILE A 39 5.57 -1.85 2.38
CA ILE A 39 5.00 -0.82 3.25
C ILE A 39 3.87 -0.08 2.53
N GLU A 40 4.03 0.13 1.23
CA GLU A 40 3.01 0.74 0.40
C GLU A 40 1.95 -0.31 0.03
N PRO A 41 0.66 0.02 0.11
CA PRO A 41 -0.39 -0.88 -0.32
C PRO A 41 -0.24 -1.14 -1.83
N SER A 42 0.05 -2.39 -2.18
CA SER A 42 0.13 -2.83 -3.56
C SER A 42 -1.29 -3.12 -4.07
N TYR A 43 -1.90 -2.09 -4.64
CA TYR A 43 -3.11 -2.29 -5.44
C TYR A 43 -2.70 -2.73 -6.85
N SER A 44 -3.48 -3.63 -7.45
CA SER A 44 -3.32 -3.95 -8.85
C SER A 44 -3.61 -2.69 -9.68
N LYS A 45 -3.03 -2.57 -10.88
CA LYS A 45 -3.27 -1.39 -11.73
C LYS A 45 -4.76 -1.26 -12.08
N GLU A 46 -5.43 -2.39 -12.17
CA GLU A 46 -6.85 -2.55 -12.48
C GLU A 46 -7.75 -2.14 -11.30
N PHE A 47 -7.20 -1.93 -10.09
CA PHE A 47 -7.99 -1.46 -8.95
C PHE A 47 -8.63 -0.09 -9.22
N ILE A 48 -7.93 0.78 -9.96
CA ILE A 48 -8.48 2.08 -10.35
C ILE A 48 -9.72 1.93 -11.25
N ASP A 49 -9.77 0.86 -12.05
CA ASP A 49 -10.85 0.59 -13.00
C ASP A 49 -12.14 0.16 -12.29
N LEU A 50 -12.05 -0.28 -11.02
CA LEU A 50 -13.22 -0.59 -10.21
C LEU A 50 -14.05 0.66 -9.87
N PHE A 51 -13.43 1.84 -9.82
CA PHE A 51 -14.14 3.08 -9.54
C PHE A 51 -15.14 3.39 -10.65
N GLY A 52 -16.43 3.32 -10.34
CA GLY A 52 -17.50 3.55 -11.32
C GLY A 52 -17.77 2.37 -12.26
N SER A 53 -17.18 1.19 -12.02
CA SER A 53 -17.44 -0.03 -12.79
C SER A 53 -18.86 -0.62 -12.64
N ILE A 54 -19.65 -0.08 -11.70
CA ILE A 54 -21.02 -0.51 -11.46
C ILE A 54 -21.94 0.24 -12.43
N ASP A 55 -22.29 -0.42 -13.54
CA ASP A 55 -23.29 0.06 -14.50
C ASP A 55 -24.72 -0.41 -14.19
N ASP A 56 -24.88 -1.19 -13.12
CA ASP A 56 -26.17 -1.76 -12.74
C ASP A 56 -27.13 -0.67 -12.23
N LYS A 57 -28.14 -0.35 -13.06
CA LYS A 57 -29.16 0.65 -12.76
C LYS A 57 -30.12 0.22 -11.64
N THR A 58 -30.11 -1.05 -11.24
CA THR A 58 -30.87 -1.55 -10.08
C THR A 58 -30.18 -1.20 -8.76
N PHE A 59 -28.86 -0.97 -8.79
CA PHE A 59 -28.09 -0.47 -7.65
C PHE A 59 -28.40 1.02 -7.43
N LYS A 60 -29.49 1.27 -6.73
CA LYS A 60 -29.85 2.62 -6.25
C LYS A 60 -29.44 2.76 -4.81
N ARG A 61 -28.79 3.88 -4.48
CA ARG A 61 -28.55 4.26 -3.09
C ARG A 61 -29.92 4.32 -2.38
N PRO A 62 -30.12 3.59 -1.27
CA PRO A 62 -31.36 3.70 -0.50
C PRO A 62 -31.49 5.10 0.07
N GLU A 63 -32.73 5.52 0.35
CA GLU A 63 -32.98 6.76 1.08
C GLU A 63 -32.15 6.76 2.36
N GLN A 64 -31.40 7.84 2.56
CA GLN A 64 -30.57 7.96 3.74
C GLN A 64 -31.48 8.30 4.92
N PRO A 65 -31.31 7.61 6.07
CA PRO A 65 -32.01 7.99 7.28
C PRO A 65 -31.67 9.44 7.62
N LYS A 66 -32.59 10.13 8.27
CA LYS A 66 -32.33 11.48 8.72
C LYS A 66 -31.51 11.43 10.00
N TRP A 67 -30.96 12.58 10.37
CA TRP A 67 -30.19 12.72 11.60
C TRP A 67 -30.99 12.27 12.84
N GLU A 68 -32.31 12.50 12.83
CA GLU A 68 -33.19 12.17 13.94
C GLU A 68 -33.45 10.66 14.11
N ASP A 69 -33.14 9.86 13.08
CA ASP A 69 -33.26 8.39 13.12
C ASP A 69 -32.01 7.74 13.75
N ASP A 70 -30.96 8.52 14.05
CA ASP A 70 -29.73 8.03 14.66
C ASP A 70 -29.92 7.78 16.16
N SER A 71 -29.31 6.70 16.66
CA SER A 71 -29.37 6.37 18.08
C SER A 71 -28.35 7.18 18.86
N LEU A 72 -28.74 7.67 20.04
CA LEU A 72 -27.78 8.32 20.93
C LEU A 72 -26.68 7.32 21.33
N ARG A 73 -25.43 7.70 21.05
CA ARG A 73 -24.23 6.89 21.33
C ARG A 73 -24.17 6.33 22.75
N GLU A 74 -24.68 7.09 23.72
CA GLU A 74 -24.67 6.74 25.15
C GLU A 74 -25.68 5.62 25.53
N PHE A 75 -26.50 5.14 24.59
CA PHE A 75 -27.48 4.07 24.79
C PHE A 75 -27.12 2.76 24.07
N LEU A 76 -25.87 2.61 23.59
CA LEU A 76 -25.31 1.38 23.00
C LEU A 76 -24.37 0.63 23.95
#